data_AF-A0A957GS38-F1
#
_entry.id   AF-A0A957GS38-F1
#
_cell.length_a   1.000
_cell.length_b   1.000
_cell.length_c   1.000
_cell.angle_alpha   90.00
_cell.angle_beta   90.00
_cell.angle_gamma   90.00
#
_symmetry.space_group_name_H-M   'P 1'
#
loop_
_entity.id
_entity.type
_entity.pdbx_description
1 polymer ?
#
loop_
_entity_poly.entity_id
_entity_poly.type
_entity_poly.pdbx_seq_one_letter_code
_entity_poly.pdbx_strand_id
1 'polypeptide(L)'
;NLSEMSEKVRCSVCVYMPYPGTPLWPKALEMGYEPPKQQEGWCDMDLNRGNTPWVSDAEAQVMSDINDILFVGRSQGHWLLAPYYALLRWRWHHQYFKHYWEGKLKMRLIHSPLKPMMAWMTKKMVQFNQQTHKGGISEGAELLGLDMANPSGDVQP
;
A
#
# COMPACT_ATOMS: atom_id res chain seq x y z
N ASN A 1 -23.87 -5.20 -6.66
CA ASN A 1 -22.41 -4.92 -6.66
C ASN A 1 -22.07 -4.07 -5.42
N LEU A 2 -20.95 -4.27 -4.73
CA LEU A 2 -20.65 -3.51 -3.49
C LEU A 2 -20.68 -1.98 -3.72
N SER A 3 -20.27 -1.53 -4.91
CA SER A 3 -20.34 -0.13 -5.33
C SER A 3 -21.75 0.46 -5.43
N GLU A 4 -22.78 -0.37 -5.59
CA GLU A 4 -24.18 0.07 -5.62
C GLU A 4 -24.72 0.31 -4.21
N MET A 5 -24.08 -0.27 -3.19
CA MET A 5 -24.50 -0.12 -1.79
C MET A 5 -23.96 1.19 -1.18
N SER A 6 -22.81 1.68 -1.64
CA SER A 6 -22.26 2.97 -1.21
C SER A 6 -21.15 3.46 -2.14
N GLU A 7 -21.18 4.75 -2.47
CA GLU A 7 -20.10 5.45 -3.19
C GLU A 7 -18.77 5.50 -2.39
N LYS A 8 -18.86 5.26 -1.07
CA LYS A 8 -17.71 5.24 -0.17
C LYS A 8 -17.03 3.89 -0.07
N VAL A 9 -17.54 2.84 -0.75
CA VAL A 9 -16.88 1.54 -0.73
C VAL A 9 -15.42 1.66 -1.17
N ARG A 10 -14.56 1.00 -0.40
CA ARG A 10 -13.12 0.86 -0.65
C ARG A 10 -12.81 -0.63 -0.69
N CYS A 11 -11.88 -0.99 -1.57
CA CYS A 11 -11.36 -2.34 -1.68
C CYS A 11 -9.86 -2.25 -1.45
N SER A 12 -9.33 -3.19 -0.68
CA SER A 12 -7.90 -3.39 -0.50
C SER A 12 -7.61 -4.88 -0.72
N VAL A 13 -6.44 -5.16 -1.27
CA VAL A 13 -5.95 -6.53 -1.48
C VAL A 13 -4.72 -6.70 -0.61
N CYS A 14 -4.68 -7.76 0.19
CA CYS A 14 -3.55 -8.11 1.04
C CYS A 14 -3.29 -9.61 0.98
N VAL A 15 -2.05 -10.00 1.28
CA VAL A 15 -1.69 -11.40 1.48
C VAL A 15 -2.35 -11.89 2.77
N TYR A 16 -2.97 -13.06 2.72
CA TYR A 16 -3.60 -13.65 3.89
C TYR A 16 -2.55 -13.98 4.96
N MET A 17 -2.80 -13.52 6.19
CA MET A 17 -1.98 -13.82 7.34
C MET A 17 -2.69 -14.82 8.26
N PRO A 18 -2.12 -16.01 8.48
CA PRO A 18 -2.72 -16.99 9.35
C PRO A 18 -2.52 -16.58 10.81
N TYR A 19 -3.56 -16.02 11.41
CA TYR A 19 -3.57 -15.69 12.84
C TYR A 19 -4.19 -16.82 13.67
N PRO A 20 -3.66 -17.08 14.89
CA PRO A 20 -4.25 -18.03 15.82
C PRO A 20 -5.74 -17.74 16.08
N GLY A 21 -6.56 -18.78 16.09
CA GLY A 21 -8.01 -18.67 16.36
C GLY A 21 -8.87 -18.32 15.13
N THR A 22 -8.27 -18.03 13.97
CA THR A 22 -9.04 -17.89 12.72
C THR A 22 -9.47 -19.26 12.17
N PRO A 23 -10.59 -19.36 11.43
CA PRO A 23 -11.06 -20.65 10.89
C PRO A 23 -10.05 -21.37 10.00
N LEU A 24 -9.16 -20.61 9.34
CA LEU A 24 -8.13 -21.15 8.45
C LEU A 24 -6.83 -21.51 9.17
N TRP A 25 -6.70 -21.21 10.47
CA TRP A 25 -5.49 -21.48 11.25
C TRP A 25 -5.06 -22.95 11.24
N PRO A 26 -5.95 -23.94 11.51
CA PRO A 26 -5.53 -25.35 11.47
C PRO A 26 -5.01 -25.77 10.10
N LYS A 27 -5.62 -25.23 9.02
CA LYS A 27 -5.21 -25.52 7.66
C LYS A 27 -3.86 -24.89 7.31
N ALA A 28 -3.60 -23.68 7.80
CA ALA A 28 -2.31 -23.03 7.63
C ALA A 28 -1.16 -23.86 8.23
N LEU A 29 -1.36 -24.39 9.45
CA LEU A 29 -0.39 -25.29 10.10
C LEU A 29 -0.19 -26.58 9.31
N GLU A 30 -1.28 -27.20 8.82
CA GLU A 30 -1.22 -28.41 7.98
C GLU A 30 -0.43 -28.17 6.68
N MET A 31 -0.53 -26.97 6.12
CA MET A 31 0.20 -26.53 4.92
C MET A 31 1.65 -26.09 5.20
N GLY A 32 2.13 -26.26 6.43
CA GLY A 32 3.53 -26.01 6.81
C GLY A 32 3.81 -24.58 7.25
N TYR A 33 2.79 -23.78 7.61
CA TYR A 33 3.04 -22.48 8.24
C TYR A 33 3.70 -22.66 9.60
N GLU A 34 4.85 -22.01 9.81
CA GLU A 34 5.56 -21.99 11.08
C GLU A 34 5.31 -20.65 11.78
N PRO A 35 4.50 -20.61 12.84
CA PRO A 35 4.26 -19.35 13.54
C PRO A 35 5.48 -18.88 14.33
N PRO A 36 5.61 -17.56 14.55
CA PRO A 36 6.60 -17.02 15.47
C PRO A 36 6.52 -17.69 16.85
N LYS A 37 7.68 -18.01 17.43
CA LYS A 37 7.79 -18.65 18.75
C LYS A 37 7.40 -17.74 19.91
N GLN A 38 7.43 -16.43 19.68
CA GLN A 38 7.18 -15.39 20.68
C GLN A 38 6.27 -14.31 20.08
N GLN A 39 5.59 -13.55 20.94
CA GLN A 39 4.63 -12.53 20.53
C GLN A 39 5.27 -11.45 19.66
N GLU A 40 6.52 -11.11 19.95
CA GLU A 40 7.30 -10.06 19.30
C GLU A 40 7.55 -10.38 17.81
N GLY A 41 7.69 -11.65 17.45
CA GLY A 41 7.91 -12.04 16.05
C GLY A 41 6.69 -11.81 15.15
N TRP A 42 5.51 -11.54 15.72
CA TRP A 42 4.36 -11.09 14.94
C TRP A 42 4.49 -9.63 14.49
N CYS A 43 5.35 -8.83 15.12
CA CYS A 43 5.64 -7.46 14.71
C CYS A 43 6.43 -7.37 13.40
N ASP A 44 7.16 -8.43 13.04
CA ASP A 44 7.95 -8.50 11.82
C ASP A 44 7.12 -8.87 10.58
N MET A 45 5.85 -9.22 10.78
CA MET A 45 4.94 -9.63 9.72
C MET A 45 4.38 -8.40 8.98
N ASP A 46 4.49 -8.40 7.65
CA ASP A 46 4.06 -7.29 6.79
C ASP A 46 3.06 -7.78 5.71
N LEU A 47 1.99 -7.03 5.48
CA LEU A 47 0.96 -7.34 4.48
C LEU A 47 1.50 -7.41 3.03
N ASN A 48 2.69 -6.88 2.79
CA ASN A 48 3.39 -6.84 1.50
C ASN A 48 4.54 -7.86 1.40
N ARG A 49 4.73 -8.74 2.38
CA ARG A 49 5.78 -9.78 2.36
C ARG A 49 5.21 -11.19 2.22
N GLY A 50 6.05 -12.10 1.72
CA GLY A 50 5.76 -13.52 1.62
C GLY A 50 5.83 -14.20 2.99
N ASN A 51 4.93 -13.83 3.91
CA ASN A 51 4.94 -14.34 5.29
C ASN A 51 4.51 -15.81 5.41
N THR A 52 4.18 -16.48 4.29
CA THR A 52 3.60 -17.82 4.29
C THR A 52 4.33 -18.72 3.30
N PRO A 53 4.41 -20.05 3.54
CA PRO A 53 5.14 -20.97 2.66
C PRO A 53 4.64 -21.02 1.21
N TRP A 54 3.39 -20.65 0.97
CA TRP A 54 2.73 -20.71 -0.33
C TRP A 54 2.68 -19.36 -1.05
N VAL A 55 3.23 -18.28 -0.47
CA VAL A 55 3.39 -16.98 -1.13
C VAL A 55 4.84 -16.55 -1.00
N SER A 56 5.56 -16.55 -2.11
CA SER A 56 6.91 -15.99 -2.17
C SER A 56 6.90 -14.46 -2.04
N ASP A 57 8.03 -13.86 -1.65
CA ASP A 57 8.19 -12.40 -1.64
C ASP A 57 7.96 -11.78 -3.03
N ALA A 58 8.28 -12.50 -4.11
CA ALA A 58 8.02 -12.03 -5.46
C ALA A 58 6.52 -11.93 -5.75
N GLU A 59 5.72 -12.91 -5.30
CA GLU A 59 4.27 -12.89 -5.44
C GLU A 59 3.63 -11.84 -4.53
N ALA A 60 4.12 -11.68 -3.31
CA ALA A 60 3.70 -10.61 -2.41
C ALA A 60 3.99 -9.22 -3.01
N GLN A 61 5.15 -9.03 -3.65
CA GLN A 61 5.47 -7.80 -4.36
C GLN A 61 4.53 -7.53 -5.53
N VAL A 62 4.13 -8.57 -6.29
CA VAL A 62 3.11 -8.41 -7.35
C VAL A 62 1.77 -7.96 -6.75
N MET A 63 1.37 -8.48 -5.59
CA MET A 63 0.16 -8.02 -4.89
C MET A 63 0.28 -6.56 -4.47
N SER A 64 1.45 -6.14 -3.97
CA SER A 64 1.73 -4.74 -3.62
C SER A 64 1.65 -3.82 -4.85
N ASP A 65 2.18 -4.26 -6.00
CA ASP A 65 2.11 -3.52 -7.26
C ASP A 65 0.65 -3.36 -7.74
N ILE A 66 -0.17 -4.41 -7.62
CA ILE A 66 -1.61 -4.36 -7.94
C ILE A 66 -2.35 -3.40 -6.99
N ASN A 67 -1.99 -3.43 -5.71
CA ASN A 67 -2.53 -2.52 -4.70
C ASN A 67 -2.20 -1.05 -5.06
N ASP A 68 -0.95 -0.74 -5.43
CA ASP A 68 -0.56 0.61 -5.88
C ASP A 68 -1.36 1.04 -7.13
N ILE A 69 -1.56 0.16 -8.12
CA ILE A 69 -2.41 0.45 -9.29
C ILE A 69 -3.85 0.78 -8.86
N LEU A 70 -4.43 0.00 -7.96
CA LEU A 70 -5.80 0.19 -7.48
C LEU A 70 -5.95 1.51 -6.71
N PHE A 71 -5.06 1.80 -5.76
CA PHE A 71 -5.15 3.01 -4.93
C PHE A 71 -4.80 4.27 -5.71
N VAL A 72 -3.70 4.24 -6.48
CA VAL A 72 -3.25 5.41 -7.24
C VAL A 72 -4.16 5.66 -8.44
N GLY A 73 -4.65 4.62 -9.13
CA GLY A 73 -5.61 4.78 -10.23
C GLY A 73 -6.94 5.41 -9.80
N ARG A 74 -7.34 5.22 -8.53
CA ARG A 74 -8.52 5.86 -7.92
C ARG A 74 -8.25 7.25 -7.36
N SER A 75 -7.00 7.67 -7.27
CA SER A 75 -6.66 9.00 -6.80
C SER A 75 -7.15 10.06 -7.79
N GLN A 76 -7.69 11.14 -7.25
CA GLN A 76 -8.01 12.34 -8.01
C GLN A 76 -7.07 13.43 -7.52
N GLY A 77 -6.27 13.98 -8.44
CA GLY A 77 -5.24 14.94 -8.11
C GLY A 77 -5.08 15.96 -9.24
N HIS A 78 -3.98 16.70 -9.18
CA HIS A 78 -3.66 17.73 -10.15
C HIS A 78 -3.67 17.20 -11.60
N TRP A 79 -4.10 18.02 -12.55
CA TRP A 79 -4.29 17.63 -13.96
C TRP A 79 -3.03 17.08 -14.63
N LEU A 80 -1.83 17.48 -14.17
CA LEU A 80 -0.55 16.93 -14.63
C LEU A 80 -0.40 15.43 -14.38
N LEU A 81 -1.08 14.90 -13.36
CA LEU A 81 -1.08 13.47 -13.03
C LEU A 81 -2.27 12.73 -13.66
N ALA A 82 -3.20 13.43 -14.31
CA ALA A 82 -4.35 12.84 -14.99
C ALA A 82 -3.98 11.74 -16.02
N PRO A 83 -2.96 11.91 -16.90
CA PRO A 83 -2.58 10.85 -17.83
C PRO A 83 -2.03 9.61 -17.11
N TYR A 84 -1.28 9.81 -16.02
CA TYR A 84 -0.79 8.71 -15.19
C TYR A 84 -1.94 7.94 -14.54
N TYR A 85 -2.90 8.63 -13.90
CA TYR A 85 -4.07 7.98 -13.32
C TYR A 85 -4.94 7.28 -14.37
N ALA A 86 -5.09 7.88 -15.56
CA ALA A 86 -5.81 7.27 -16.67
C ALA A 86 -5.15 5.96 -17.14
N LEU A 87 -3.82 5.94 -17.24
CA LEU A 87 -3.06 4.73 -17.56
C LEU A 87 -3.28 3.62 -16.53
N LEU A 88 -3.22 3.95 -15.23
CA LEU A 88 -3.46 2.98 -14.16
C LEU A 88 -4.90 2.44 -14.17
N ARG A 89 -5.90 3.29 -14.42
CA ARG A 89 -7.29 2.86 -14.61
C ARG A 89 -7.44 1.96 -15.83
N TRP A 90 -6.79 2.30 -16.94
CA TRP A 90 -6.78 1.47 -18.13
C TRP A 90 -6.19 0.08 -17.82
N ARG A 91 -5.04 0.02 -17.14
CA ARG A 91 -4.41 -1.22 -16.68
C ARG A 91 -5.37 -2.04 -15.82
N TRP A 92 -6.04 -1.42 -14.85
CA TRP A 92 -7.03 -2.08 -14.01
C TRP A 92 -8.19 -2.65 -14.83
N HIS A 93 -8.80 -1.87 -15.73
CA HIS A 93 -9.93 -2.33 -16.54
C HIS A 93 -9.54 -3.46 -17.51
N HIS A 94 -8.31 -3.47 -18.01
CA HIS A 94 -7.82 -4.49 -18.94
C HIS A 94 -7.07 -5.63 -18.25
N GLN A 95 -7.04 -5.64 -16.90
CA GLN A 95 -6.31 -6.61 -16.08
C GLN A 95 -4.82 -6.76 -16.48
N TYR A 96 -4.21 -5.66 -16.94
CA TYR A 96 -2.83 -5.63 -17.42
C TYR A 96 -1.85 -5.21 -16.33
N PHE A 97 -1.43 -6.18 -15.53
CA PHE A 97 -0.50 -5.99 -14.41
C PHE A 97 0.97 -6.32 -14.75
N LYS A 98 1.22 -6.87 -15.94
CA LYS A 98 2.58 -7.17 -16.38
C LYS A 98 3.38 -5.88 -16.60
N HIS A 99 4.68 -5.96 -16.35
CA HIS A 99 5.65 -4.89 -16.61
C HIS A 99 5.26 -3.54 -15.99
N TYR A 100 5.01 -3.50 -14.67
CA TYR A 100 4.74 -2.27 -13.94
C TYR A 100 6.02 -1.47 -13.69
N TRP A 101 6.54 -0.84 -14.75
CA TRP A 101 7.77 -0.03 -14.69
C TRP A 101 7.51 1.34 -14.08
N GLU A 102 6.27 1.83 -14.13
CA GLU A 102 5.84 3.11 -13.58
C GLU A 102 6.04 3.12 -12.06
N GLY A 103 5.64 2.04 -11.38
CA GLY A 103 5.89 1.84 -9.95
C GLY A 103 7.38 1.76 -9.62
N LYS A 104 8.17 1.04 -10.42
CA LYS A 104 9.63 0.97 -10.24
C LYS A 104 10.30 2.33 -10.43
N LEU A 105 9.86 3.11 -11.40
CA LEU A 105 10.35 4.47 -11.64
C LEU A 105 9.98 5.40 -10.48
N LYS A 106 8.73 5.34 -10.01
CA LYS A 106 8.27 6.05 -8.80
C LYS A 106 9.17 5.73 -7.61
N MET A 107 9.44 4.45 -7.34
CA MET A 107 10.32 4.04 -6.25
C MET A 107 11.76 4.54 -6.43
N ARG A 108 12.31 4.49 -7.65
CA ARG A 108 13.65 5.05 -7.91
C ARG A 108 13.71 6.56 -7.66
N LEU A 109 12.67 7.30 -8.05
CA LEU A 109 12.59 8.75 -7.81
C LEU A 109 12.49 9.07 -6.31
N ILE A 110 11.72 8.28 -5.55
CA ILE A 110 11.60 8.41 -4.09
C ILE A 110 12.94 8.18 -3.38
N HIS A 111 13.73 7.21 -3.83
CA HIS A 111 15.05 6.89 -3.25
C HIS A 111 16.21 7.70 -3.84
N SER A 112 15.93 8.59 -4.78
CA SER A 112 16.94 9.45 -5.42
C SER A 112 17.24 10.68 -4.54
N PRO A 113 18.36 11.39 -4.77
CA PRO A 113 18.61 12.69 -4.13
C PRO A 113 17.57 13.76 -4.46
N LEU A 114 16.68 13.52 -5.43
CA LEU A 114 15.54 14.40 -5.75
C LEU A 114 14.35 14.21 -4.80
N LYS A 115 14.44 13.29 -3.83
CA LYS A 115 13.42 13.06 -2.79
C LYS A 115 12.78 14.35 -2.24
N PRO A 116 13.53 15.36 -1.75
CA PRO A 116 12.93 16.59 -1.20
C PRO A 116 12.13 17.39 -2.23
N MET A 117 12.58 17.43 -3.49
CA MET A 117 11.86 18.09 -4.58
C MET A 117 10.57 17.33 -4.91
N MET A 118 10.65 16.00 -5.04
CA MET A 118 9.51 15.13 -5.29
C MET A 118 8.48 15.18 -4.16
N ALA A 119 8.95 15.28 -2.92
CA ALA A 119 8.14 15.44 -1.73
C ALA A 119 7.37 16.78 -1.75
N TRP A 120 8.06 17.90 -2.03
CA TRP A 120 7.43 19.21 -2.21
C TRP A 120 6.39 19.22 -3.35
N MET A 121 6.75 18.63 -4.49
CA MET A 121 5.89 18.47 -5.66
C MET A 121 4.63 17.65 -5.33
N THR A 122 4.79 16.53 -4.63
CA THR A 122 3.69 15.65 -4.24
C THR A 122 2.71 16.36 -3.30
N LYS A 123 3.23 17.10 -2.31
CA LYS A 123 2.40 17.92 -1.41
C LYS A 123 1.58 18.99 -2.15
N LYS A 124 2.12 19.56 -3.23
CA LYS A 124 1.45 20.57 -4.06
C LYS A 124 0.43 19.97 -5.04
N MET A 125 0.68 18.76 -5.54
CA MET A 125 -0.06 18.19 -6.68
C MET A 125 -1.05 17.08 -6.29
N VAL A 126 -0.86 16.41 -5.15
CA VAL A 126 -1.72 15.32 -4.70
C VAL A 126 -2.64 15.84 -3.60
N GLN A 127 -3.94 15.86 -3.88
CA GLN A 127 -4.94 16.11 -2.84
C GLN A 127 -5.17 14.80 -2.10
N PHE A 128 -4.55 14.67 -0.93
CA PHE A 128 -4.80 13.52 -0.07
C PHE A 128 -6.23 13.61 0.48
N ASN A 129 -6.98 12.52 0.30
CA ASN A 129 -8.32 12.43 0.86
C ASN A 129 -8.21 12.27 2.39
N GLN A 130 -8.64 13.28 3.13
CA GLN A 130 -8.58 13.30 4.60
C GLN A 130 -9.47 12.24 5.27
N GLN A 131 -10.36 11.57 4.52
CA GLN A 131 -11.26 10.53 5.04
C GLN A 131 -10.69 9.12 4.99
N THR A 132 -9.42 8.95 4.60
CA THR A 132 -8.78 7.64 4.67
C THR A 132 -8.48 7.34 6.15
N HIS A 133 -8.70 6.10 6.61
CA HIS A 133 -8.51 5.70 8.02
C HIS A 133 -7.06 5.83 8.52
N LYS A 134 -6.11 6.06 7.60
CA LYS A 134 -4.77 6.62 7.89
C LYS A 134 -4.93 8.13 7.72
N GLY A 135 -4.83 8.93 8.80
CA GLY A 135 -5.23 10.35 8.87
C GLY A 135 -4.65 11.29 7.78
N GLY A 136 -4.01 12.40 8.14
CA GLY A 136 -3.32 13.25 7.14
C GLY A 136 -2.14 12.56 6.41
N ILE A 137 -1.94 11.26 6.64
CA ILE A 137 -0.74 10.49 6.40
C ILE A 137 -1.11 9.37 5.45
N SER A 138 -0.57 9.41 4.23
CA SER A 138 -0.61 8.28 3.31
C SER A 138 0.73 7.57 3.35
N GLU A 139 0.73 6.27 3.05
CA GLU A 139 1.93 5.44 2.83
C GLU A 139 2.92 6.09 1.86
N GLY A 140 2.42 6.84 0.87
CA GLY A 140 3.24 7.62 -0.05
C GLY A 140 3.95 8.81 0.60
N ALA A 141 3.36 9.43 1.62
CA ALA A 141 3.97 10.50 2.41
C ALA A 141 5.04 9.97 3.37
N GLU A 142 4.79 8.82 4.01
CA GLU A 142 5.77 8.07 4.83
C GLU A 142 6.99 7.67 3.96
N LEU A 143 6.78 7.04 2.81
CA LEU A 143 7.84 6.64 1.87
C LEU A 143 8.65 7.85 1.35
N LEU A 144 7.99 8.99 1.12
CA LEU A 144 8.63 10.24 0.70
C LEU A 144 9.29 11.02 1.85
N GLY A 145 9.24 10.53 3.09
CA GLY A 145 9.80 11.25 4.25
C GLY A 145 9.14 12.60 4.49
N LEU A 146 7.86 12.74 4.10
CA LEU A 146 7.05 13.94 4.32
C LEU A 146 6.46 14.00 5.74
N ASP A 147 6.72 12.98 6.55
CA ASP A 147 6.48 12.97 7.99
C ASP A 147 7.43 13.92 8.71
N MET A 148 7.15 15.21 8.60
CA MET A 148 7.63 16.22 9.54
C MET A 148 6.45 17.12 9.90
N ALA A 149 5.47 16.53 10.60
CA ALA A 149 4.44 17.28 11.29
C ALA A 149 4.03 16.55 12.58
N ASN A 150 4.98 16.40 13.50
CA ASN A 150 4.69 16.61 14.90
C ASN A 150 5.87 17.35 15.58
N PRO A 151 5.98 18.69 15.47
CA PRO A 151 6.94 19.46 16.24
C PRO A 151 6.34 19.85 17.61
N SER A 152 5.72 18.89 18.29
CA SER A 152 5.37 19.02 19.70
C SER A 152 5.79 17.76 20.41
N GLY A 153 7.03 17.80 20.92
CA GLY A 153 7.34 17.07 22.12
C GLY A 153 6.47 17.65 23.23
N ASP A 154 5.32 17.04 23.43
CA ASP A 154 4.60 17.11 24.70
C ASP A 154 4.38 15.67 25.14
N VAL A 155 5.20 15.27 26.10
CA VAL A 155 4.84 14.24 27.06
C VAL A 155 3.58 14.73 27.73
N GLN A 156 2.45 14.05 27.52
CA GLN A 156 1.28 14.23 28.36
C GLN A 156 1.06 12.99 29.23
N PRO A 157 0.62 13.20 30.49
CA PRO A 157 0.85 12.33 31.64
C PRO A 157 0.13 10.98 31.60
#